data_AF-A0A2N3PHF1-F1
#
_entry.id   AF-A0A2N3PHF1-F1
#
_cell.length_a   1.000
_cell.length_b   1.000
_cell.length_c   1.000
_cell.angle_alpha   90.00
_cell.angle_beta   90.00
_cell.angle_gamma   90.00
#
_symmetry.space_group_name_H-M   'P 1'
#
loop_
_entity.id
_entity.type
_entity.pdbx_description
1 polymer ?
#
loop_
_entity_poly.entity_id
_entity_poly.type
_entity_poly.pdbx_seq_one_letter_code
_entity_poly.pdbx_strand_id
1 'polypeptide(L)' 'MDNAFRVSLAGRFFDIPTLEISPATLEALKAITDNAGVINPRDLLRAFLESYEIKATLESSLATAIQKIQDAKN' A
#
# COMPACT_ATOMS: atom_id res chain seq x y z
N MET A 1 -5.41 18.83 13.62
CA MET A 1 -5.13 17.43 13.23
C MET A 1 -3.72 17.42 12.67
N ASP A 2 -2.88 16.48 13.07
CA ASP A 2 -1.57 16.33 12.43
C ASP A 2 -1.78 15.84 11.00
N ASN A 3 -1.41 16.69 10.04
CA ASN A 3 -1.54 16.40 8.61
C ASN A 3 -0.43 15.47 8.11
N ALA A 4 0.40 14.95 9.01
CA ALA A 4 1.53 14.09 8.71
C ALA A 4 1.65 12.96 9.72
N PHE A 5 1.99 11.77 9.23
CA PHE A 5 2.40 10.63 10.00
C PHE A 5 3.91 10.50 9.91
N ARG A 6 4.62 10.75 11.02
CA ARG A 6 6.08 10.71 11.06
C ARG A 6 6.57 9.30 11.35
N VAL A 7 7.52 8.82 10.53
CA VAL A 7 8.17 7.51 10.69
C VAL A 7 9.68 7.62 10.57
N SER A 8 10.40 6.71 11.21
CA SER A 8 11.85 6.53 11.06
C SER A 8 12.14 5.30 10.23
N LEU A 9 12.93 5.46 9.17
CA LEU A 9 13.40 4.39 8.29
C LEU A 9 14.93 4.49 8.21
N ALA A 10 15.62 3.43 8.66
CA ALA A 10 17.09 3.37 8.66
C ALA A 10 17.76 4.59 9.32
N GLY A 11 17.18 5.09 10.42
CA GLY A 11 17.71 6.23 11.18
C GLY A 11 17.40 7.61 10.58
N ARG A 12 16.58 7.68 9.53
CA ARG A 12 16.10 8.94 8.93
C ARG A 12 14.61 9.09 9.16
N PHE A 13 14.17 10.31 9.43
CA PHE A 13 12.75 10.62 9.63
C PHE A 13 12.09 11.07 8.33
N PHE A 14 10.87 10.61 8.12
CA PHE A 14 10.02 10.93 6.99
C PHE A 14 8.65 11.35 7.50
N ASP A 15 8.11 12.43 6.95
CA ASP A 15 6.76 12.89 7.20
C ASP A 15 5.87 12.45 6.05
N ILE A 16 4.94 11.54 6.32
CA ILE A 16 4.00 11.02 5.33
C ILE A 16 2.71 11.85 5.42
N PRO A 17 2.34 12.62 4.39
CA PRO A 17 1.14 13.43 4.42
C PRO A 17 -0.12 12.54 4.51
N THR A 18 -0.87 12.66 5.60
CA THR A 18 -2.05 11.79 5.88
C THR A 18 -3.24 12.09 4.95
N LEU A 19 -3.22 13.24 4.29
CA LEU A 19 -4.23 13.65 3.31
C LEU A 19 -4.01 13.07 1.91
N GLU A 20 -2.79 12.60 1.60
CA GLU A 20 -2.43 12.07 0.28
C GLU A 20 -2.50 10.54 0.22
N ILE A 21 -2.73 9.88 1.36
CA ILE A 21 -2.84 8.43 1.44
C ILE A 21 -4.23 8.02 1.92
N SER A 22 -4.67 6.82 1.52
CA SER A 22 -5.95 6.29 2.00
C SER A 22 -5.87 5.95 3.51
N PRO A 23 -7.00 5.98 4.23
CA PRO A 23 -7.05 5.53 5.62
C PRO A 23 -6.52 4.10 5.80
N ALA A 24 -6.80 3.20 4.86
CA ALA A 24 -6.30 1.82 4.90
C ALA A 24 -4.77 1.75 4.76
N THR A 25 -4.18 2.58 3.89
CA THR A 25 -2.72 2.71 3.75
C THR A 25 -2.09 3.23 5.02
N LEU A 26 -2.71 4.23 5.66
CA LEU A 26 -2.24 4.77 6.93
C LEU A 26 -2.27 3.71 8.05
N GLU A 27 -3.35 2.95 8.16
CA GLU A 27 -3.44 1.87 9.15
C GLU A 27 -2.42 0.75 8.87
N ALA A 28 -2.19 0.38 7.61
CA ALA A 28 -1.15 -0.58 7.25
C ALA A 28 0.26 -0.09 7.63
N LEU A 29 0.54 1.20 7.40
CA LEU A 29 1.80 1.82 7.81
C LEU A 29 1.97 1.81 9.34
N LYS A 30 0.93 2.14 10.10
CA LYS A 30 0.95 2.07 11.57
C LYS A 30 1.18 0.64 12.06
N ALA A 31 0.59 -0.36 11.41
CA ALA A 31 0.76 -1.77 11.80
C ALA A 31 2.20 -2.29 11.66
N ILE A 32 2.98 -1.72 10.74
CA ILE A 32 4.41 -2.08 10.55
C ILE A 32 5.37 -1.11 11.28
N THR A 33 4.83 -0.09 11.95
CA THR A 33 5.59 0.87 12.74
C THR A 33 5.64 0.40 14.19
N ASP A 34 6.84 0.38 14.78
CA ASP A 34 6.98 0.01 16.19
C ASP A 34 6.58 1.15 17.16
N ASN A 35 6.61 0.86 18.46
CA ASN A 35 6.28 1.83 19.51
C ASN A 35 7.22 3.06 19.55
N ALA A 36 8.39 2.99 18.90
CA ALA A 36 9.35 4.09 18.79
C ALA A 36 9.18 4.87 17.47
N GLY A 37 8.17 4.55 16.65
CA GLY A 37 7.95 5.21 15.36
C GLY A 37 8.90 4.72 14.27
N VAL A 38 9.56 3.58 14.45
CA VAL A 38 10.53 3.02 13.50
C VAL A 38 9.86 1.94 12.66
N ILE A 39 10.07 2.00 11.35
CA ILE A 39 9.72 0.94 10.41
C ILE A 39 11.01 0.23 9.99
N ASN A 40 11.01 -1.10 10.01
CA ASN A 40 12.07 -1.89 9.41
C ASN A 40 11.95 -1.81 7.87
N PRO A 41 13.00 -1.42 7.13
CA PRO A 41 12.94 -1.35 5.67
C PRO A 41 12.50 -2.65 4.99
N ARG A 42 12.79 -3.82 5.61
CA ARG A 42 12.36 -5.12 5.09
C ARG A 42 10.85 -5.31 5.17
N ASP A 43 10.23 -4.84 6.25
CA ASP A 43 8.79 -4.97 6.45
C ASP A 43 8.03 -4.00 5.54
N LEU A 44 8.57 -2.78 5.33
CA LEU A 44 8.04 -1.86 4.34
C LEU A 44 8.10 -2.43 2.92
N LEU A 45 9.24 -3.00 2.54
CA LEU A 45 9.40 -3.63 1.21
C LEU A 45 8.46 -4.83 1.06
N ARG A 46 8.31 -5.66 2.09
CA ARG A 46 7.37 -6.79 2.07
C ARG A 46 5.94 -6.32 1.83
N ALA A 47 5.46 -5.35 2.62
CA ALA A 47 4.10 -4.82 2.50
C ALA A 47 3.85 -4.21 1.11
N PHE A 48 4.86 -3.55 0.53
CA PHE A 48 4.79 -3.03 -0.83
C PHE A 48 4.65 -4.15 -1.88
N LEU A 49 5.47 -5.20 -1.79
CA LEU A 49 5.43 -6.33 -2.72
C LEU A 49 4.11 -7.10 -2.64
N GLU A 50 3.61 -7.38 -1.43
CA GLU A 50 2.31 -8.03 -1.22
C GLU A 50 1.17 -7.21 -1.84
N SER A 51 1.17 -5.88 -1.64
CA SER A 51 0.17 -4.98 -2.24
C SER A 51 0.26 -4.97 -3.77
N TYR A 52 1.47 -5.04 -4.32
CA TYR A 52 1.69 -5.09 -5.75
C TYR A 52 1.20 -6.40 -6.38
N GLU A 53 1.45 -7.54 -5.72
CA GLU A 53 0.97 -8.85 -6.17
C GLU A 53 -0.57 -8.92 -6.23
N ILE A 54 -1.24 -8.36 -5.22
CA ILE A 54 -2.70 -8.24 -5.20
C ILE A 54 -3.18 -7.38 -6.37
N LYS A 55 -2.55 -6.22 -6.60
CA LYS A 55 -2.88 -5.33 -7.71
C LYS A 55 -2.74 -6.05 -9.06
N ALA A 56 -1.61 -6.71 -9.30
CA ALA A 56 -1.34 -7.42 -10.55
C ALA A 56 -2.37 -8.54 -10.79
N THR A 57 -2.75 -9.27 -9.74
CA THR A 57 -3.79 -10.30 -9.81
C THR A 57 -5.15 -9.71 -10.17
N LEU A 58 -5.51 -8.56 -9.58
CA LEU A 58 -6.76 -7.87 -9.86
C LEU A 58 -6.81 -7.37 -11.31
N GLU A 59 -5.74 -6.75 -11.80
CA GLU A 59 -5.64 -6.26 -13.19
C GLU A 59 -5.80 -7.40 -14.20
N SER A 60 -5.13 -8.53 -13.96
CA SER A 60 -5.25 -9.74 -14.80
C SER A 60 -6.68 -10.31 -14.79
N SER A 61 -7.31 -10.37 -13.60
CA SER A 61 -8.69 -10.86 -13.45
C SER A 61 -9.69 -9.94 -14.16
N LEU A 62 -9.49 -8.62 -14.07
CA LEU A 62 -10.31 -7.63 -14.74
C LEU A 62 -10.18 -7.74 -16.26
N ALA A 63 -8.96 -7.85 -16.79
CA ALA A 63 -8.72 -8.05 -18.22
C ALA A 63 -9.44 -9.31 -18.74
N THR A 64 -9.36 -10.41 -17.99
CA THR A 64 -10.05 -11.66 -18.31
C THR A 64 -11.58 -11.49 -18.30
N ALA A 65 -12.13 -10.78 -17.32
CA ALA A 65 -13.56 -10.52 -17.22
C ALA A 65 -14.06 -9.64 -18.36
N ILE A 66 -13.31 -8.60 -18.73
CA ILE A 66 -13.61 -7.72 -19.86
C ILE A 66 -13.62 -8.53 -21.17
N GLN A 67 -12.62 -9.40 -21.38
CA GLN A 67 -12.57 -10.24 -22.58
C GLN A 67 -13.81 -11.13 -22.69
N LYS A 68 -14.20 -11.81 -21.60
CA LYS A 68 -15.42 -12.66 -21.57
C LYS A 68 -16.69 -11.88 -21.91
N ILE A 69 -16.81 -10.64 -21.42
CA ILE A 69 -17.97 -9.78 -21.74
C ILE A 69 -17.98 -9.37 -23.21
N GLN A 70 -16.81 -9.11 -23.80
CA GLN A 70 -16.69 -8.79 -25.22
C GLN A 70 -17.04 -10.01 -26.09
N ASP A 71 -16.54 -11.19 -25.73
CA ASP A 71 -16.83 -12.43 -26.44
C ASP A 71 -18.32 -12.81 -26.36
N ALA A 72 -18.98 -12.55 -25.24
CA ALA A 72 -20.42 -12.80 -25.07
C ALA A 72 -21.34 -11.78 -25.77
N LYS A 73 -20.79 -10.66 -26.27
CA LYS A 73 -21.53 -9.65 -27.04
C LYS A 73 -21.45 -9.87 -28.55
N ASN A 74 -20.49 -10.68 -29.02
CA ASN A 74 -20.33 -11.08 -30.42
C ASN A 74 -21.03 -12.42 -30.68
#